data_AF-A0A3D2VW20-F1
#
_entry.id   AF-A0A3D2VW20-F1
#
_cell.length_a   1.000
_cell.length_b   1.000
_cell.length_c   1.000
_cell.angle_alpha   90.00
_cell.angle_beta   90.00
_cell.angle_gamma   90.00
#
_symmetry.space_group_name_H-M   'P 1'
#
loop_
_entity.id
_entity.type
_entity.pdbx_description
1 polymer ?
#
loop_
_entity_poly.entity_id
_entity_poly.type
_entity_poly.pdbx_seq_one_letter_code
_entity_poly.pdbx_strand_id
1 'polypeptide(L)'
;LETGGWPPELALHHNGNNLALTVIGAQKQDAVRRVIAELEKAGPTVTVGAGDSLTDIPFLRACDFALVPRRSQIQRETWAGYSV
;
A
#
# COMPACT_ATOMS: atom_id res chain seq x y z
N LEU A 1 12.42 0.87 -1.05
CA LEU A 1 12.39 0.50 -2.48
C LEU A 1 13.81 0.68 -2.98
N GLU A 2 14.49 -0.42 -3.29
CA GLU A 2 15.89 -0.41 -3.72
C GLU A 2 16.03 0.30 -5.08
N THR A 3 16.91 1.28 -5.15
CA THR A 3 17.26 2.04 -6.36
C THR A 3 18.18 1.20 -7.26
N GLY A 4 17.66 0.12 -7.82
CA GLY A 4 18.41 -0.75 -8.72
C GLY A 4 18.35 -0.27 -10.17
N GLY A 5 19.10 0.75 -10.57
CA GLY A 5 19.35 1.06 -12.00
C GLY A 5 18.16 1.37 -12.92
N TRP A 6 16.95 1.49 -12.40
CA TRP A 6 15.75 1.83 -13.17
C TRP A 6 15.58 3.34 -13.31
N PRO A 7 14.93 3.81 -14.40
CA PRO A 7 14.52 5.21 -14.53
C PRO A 7 13.80 5.69 -13.26
N PRO A 8 14.11 6.89 -12.75
CA PRO A 8 13.57 7.39 -11.47
C PRO A 8 12.04 7.56 -11.49
N GLU A 9 11.40 7.47 -12.66
CA GLU A 9 9.96 7.54 -12.84
C GLU A 9 9.26 6.19 -12.66
N LEU A 10 10.02 5.10 -12.45
CA LEU A 10 9.49 3.75 -12.29
C LEU A 10 9.61 3.28 -10.84
N ALA A 11 8.58 2.54 -10.41
CA ALA A 11 8.52 1.84 -9.14
C ALA A 11 8.38 0.33 -9.40
N LEU A 12 9.09 -0.46 -8.61
CA LEU A 12 9.02 -1.91 -8.63
C LEU A 12 8.09 -2.41 -7.55
N HIS A 13 7.12 -3.24 -7.93
CA HIS A 13 6.32 -4.04 -7.02
C HIS A 13 6.74 -5.51 -7.17
N HIS A 14 7.13 -6.14 -6.06
CA HIS A 14 7.50 -7.55 -6.03
C HIS A 14 6.89 -8.22 -4.80
N ASN A 15 6.04 -9.22 -5.00
CA ASN A 15 5.46 -10.03 -3.94
C ASN A 15 5.27 -11.48 -4.44
N GLY A 16 6.05 -12.41 -3.90
CA GLY A 16 6.01 -13.81 -4.31
C GLY A 16 6.38 -13.99 -5.79
N ASN A 17 5.49 -14.64 -6.57
CA ASN A 17 5.69 -14.85 -8.01
C ASN A 17 5.15 -13.70 -8.88
N ASN A 18 4.92 -12.52 -8.30
CA ASN A 18 4.43 -11.34 -9.02
C ASN A 18 5.49 -10.24 -9.01
N LEU A 19 5.88 -9.81 -10.22
CA LEU A 19 6.77 -8.68 -10.46
C LEU A 19 6.07 -7.69 -11.40
N ALA A 20 5.88 -6.45 -10.94
CA ALA A 20 5.28 -5.39 -11.73
C ALA A 20 6.15 -4.14 -11.70
N LEU A 21 6.31 -3.52 -12.88
CA LEU A 21 6.90 -2.19 -13.03
C LEU A 21 5.75 -1.20 -13.24
N THR A 22 5.69 -0.18 -12.40
CA THR A 22 4.65 0.86 -12.45
C THR A 22 5.29 2.23 -12.59
N VAL A 23 4.62 3.18 -13.24
CA VAL A 23 5.06 4.58 -13.15
C VAL A 23 4.78 5.14 -11.76
N ILE A 24 5.67 5.97 -11.23
CA ILE A 24 5.49 6.64 -9.93
C ILE A 24 4.23 7.50 -9.91
N GLY A 25 3.74 7.98 -11.06
CA GLY A 25 2.48 8.70 -11.16
C GLY A 25 1.21 7.86 -10.99
N ALA A 26 1.31 6.52 -10.97
CA ALA A 26 0.16 5.60 -10.89
C ALA A 26 0.19 4.78 -9.59
N GLN A 27 0.01 5.46 -8.45
CA GLN A 27 0.04 4.81 -7.13
C GLN A 27 -1.37 4.56 -6.60
N LYS A 28 -1.56 3.41 -5.94
CA LYS A 28 -2.82 3.05 -5.27
C LYS A 28 -3.27 4.14 -4.28
N GLN A 29 -2.32 4.76 -3.58
CA GLN A 29 -2.60 5.79 -2.58
C GLN A 29 -3.35 6.99 -3.17
N ASP A 30 -3.02 7.41 -4.40
CA ASP A 30 -3.58 8.61 -5.01
C ASP A 30 -5.03 8.35 -5.44
N ALA A 31 -5.27 7.15 -6.00
CA ALA A 31 -6.61 6.68 -6.31
C ALA A 31 -7.47 6.55 -5.04
N VAL A 32 -6.94 5.96 -3.96
CA VAL A 32 -7.67 5.79 -2.70
C VAL A 32 -8.04 7.14 -2.07
N ARG A 33 -7.09 8.08 -1.98
CA ARG A 33 -7.36 9.43 -1.47
C ARG A 33 -8.44 10.14 -2.29
N ARG A 34 -8.40 10.00 -3.62
CA ARG A 34 -9.40 10.59 -4.52
C ARG A 34 -10.79 10.01 -4.30
N VAL A 35 -10.90 8.74 -3.94
CA VAL A 35 -12.19 8.07 -3.62
C VAL A 35 -12.70 8.51 -2.25
N ILE A 36 -11.85 8.51 -1.22
CA ILE A 36 -12.21 8.96 0.13
C ILE A 36 -12.77 10.39 0.08
N ALA A 37 -12.09 11.31 -0.60
CA ALA A 37 -12.51 12.69 -0.74
C ALA A 37 -13.86 12.87 -1.46
N GLU A 38 -14.31 11.92 -2.28
CA GLU A 38 -15.67 11.96 -2.85
C GLU A 38 -16.71 11.43 -1.89
N LEU A 39 -16.41 10.32 -1.22
CA LEU A 39 -17.34 9.72 -0.26
C LEU A 39 -17.62 10.68 0.90
N GLU A 40 -16.60 11.41 1.36
CA GLU A 40 -16.72 12.42 2.41
C GLU A 40 -17.67 13.57 2.05
N LYS A 41 -17.93 13.84 0.76
CA LYS A 41 -18.94 14.83 0.35
C LYS A 41 -20.35 14.45 0.77
N ALA A 42 -20.63 13.16 0.93
CA ALA A 42 -21.91 12.66 1.42
C ALA A 42 -21.99 12.61 2.96
N GLY A 43 -20.88 12.89 3.64
CA GLY A 43 -20.78 12.91 5.10
C GLY A 43 -19.54 12.17 5.63
N PRO A 44 -19.28 12.23 6.94
CA PRO A 44 -18.15 11.54 7.56
C PRO A 44 -18.17 10.04 7.23
N THR A 45 -17.03 9.53 6.74
CA THR A 45 -16.88 8.13 6.32
C THR A 45 -15.78 7.48 7.15
N VAL A 46 -16.04 6.31 7.72
CA VAL A 46 -14.99 5.48 8.33
C VAL A 46 -14.37 4.59 7.26
N THR A 47 -13.06 4.59 7.17
CA THR A 47 -12.31 3.88 6.13
C THR A 47 -11.55 2.68 6.71
N VAL A 48 -11.72 1.53 6.07
CA VAL A 48 -11.01 0.29 6.43
C VAL A 48 -10.24 -0.18 5.21
N GLY A 49 -8.91 -0.06 5.25
CA GLY A 49 -8.02 -0.55 4.20
C GLY A 49 -7.60 -1.99 4.46
N ALA A 50 -7.52 -2.81 3.42
CA ALA A 50 -6.99 -4.17 3.52
C ALA A 50 -5.87 -4.38 2.50
N GLY A 51 -4.73 -4.92 2.93
CA GLY A 51 -3.58 -5.11 2.07
C GLY A 51 -2.57 -6.09 2.63
N ASP A 52 -1.75 -6.66 1.75
CA ASP A 52 -0.81 -7.73 2.08
C ASP A 52 0.61 -7.41 1.62
N SER A 53 0.77 -6.50 0.65
CA SER A 53 2.02 -6.17 0.00
C SER A 53 2.64 -4.89 0.57
N LEU A 54 3.97 -4.76 0.60
CA LEU A 54 4.60 -3.52 1.10
C LEU A 54 4.15 -2.27 0.33
N THR A 55 3.85 -2.42 -0.95
CA THR A 55 3.33 -1.33 -1.81
C THR A 55 1.92 -0.87 -1.43
N ASP A 56 1.21 -1.62 -0.57
CA ASP A 56 -0.11 -1.26 -0.09
C ASP A 56 -0.05 -0.32 1.13
N ILE A 57 1.06 -0.35 1.88
CA ILE A 57 1.26 0.47 3.08
C ILE A 57 0.92 1.95 2.86
N PRO A 58 1.34 2.61 1.76
CA PRO A 58 1.05 4.03 1.57
C PRO A 58 -0.45 4.35 1.51
N PHE A 59 -1.28 3.50 0.88
CA PHE A 59 -2.73 3.72 0.89
C PHE A 59 -3.37 3.27 2.20
N LEU A 60 -2.87 2.19 2.83
CA LEU A 60 -3.37 1.73 4.13
C LEU A 60 -3.20 2.81 5.21
N ARG A 61 -2.11 3.59 5.16
CA ARG A 61 -1.87 4.75 6.03
C ARG A 61 -2.83 5.93 5.79
N ALA A 62 -3.55 5.93 4.67
CA ALA A 62 -4.56 6.94 4.38
C ALA A 62 -5.96 6.54 4.90
N CYS A 63 -6.13 5.31 5.40
CA CYS A 63 -7.36 4.84 6.03
C CYS A 63 -7.31 4.99 7.56
N ASP A 64 -8.47 4.99 8.21
CA ASP A 64 -8.61 5.03 9.67
C ASP A 64 -8.16 3.71 10.32
N PHE A 65 -8.50 2.60 9.67
CA PHE A 65 -8.11 1.25 10.10
C PHE A 65 -7.43 0.49 8.96
N ALA A 66 -6.49 -0.39 9.31
CA ALA A 66 -5.81 -1.27 8.39
C ALA A 66 -5.98 -2.75 8.81
N LEU A 67 -6.34 -3.60 7.85
CA LEU A 67 -6.42 -5.04 7.97
C LEU A 67 -5.26 -5.68 7.19
N VAL A 68 -4.41 -6.41 7.91
CA VAL A 68 -3.23 -7.08 7.33
C VAL A 68 -3.30 -8.58 7.62
N PRO A 69 -3.32 -9.46 6.60
CA PRO A 69 -3.34 -10.90 6.81
C PRO A 69 -2.11 -11.40 7.56
N ARG A 70 -2.27 -12.31 8.53
CA ARG A 70 -1.22 -12.80 9.47
C ARG A 70 0.06 -13.38 8.82
N ARG A 71 0.04 -13.72 7.53
CA ARG A 71 1.18 -14.31 6.79
C ARG A 71 1.57 -13.51 5.55
N SER A 72 1.15 -12.25 5.46
CA SER A 72 1.42 -11.37 4.32
C SER A 72 2.88 -10.91 4.25
N GLN A 73 3.26 -10.30 3.13
CA GLN A 73 4.57 -9.66 2.99
C GLN A 73 4.77 -8.58 4.06
N ILE A 74 3.75 -7.75 4.27
CA ILE A 74 3.74 -6.72 5.32
C ILE A 74 4.08 -7.34 6.69
N GLN A 75 3.37 -8.40 7.11
CA GLN A 75 3.63 -9.05 8.41
C GLN A 75 5.08 -9.54 8.51
N ARG A 76 5.56 -10.27 7.50
CA ARG A 76 6.92 -10.85 7.52
C ARG A 76 8.01 -9.78 7.55
N GLU A 77 7.84 -8.69 6.81
CA GLU A 77 8.91 -7.71 6.60
C GLU A 77 8.86 -6.51 7.57
N THR A 78 7.73 -6.25 8.23
CA THR A 78 7.60 -5.07 9.11
C THR A 78 7.23 -5.38 10.57
N TRP A 79 6.61 -6.52 10.87
CA TRP A 79 6.27 -6.92 12.25
C TRP A 79 7.29 -7.88 12.88
N ALA A 80 8.27 -8.38 12.13
CA ALA A 80 9.23 -9.39 12.61
C ALA A 80 9.99 -8.99 13.88
N GLY A 81 10.22 -7.68 14.12
CA GLY A 81 10.89 -7.16 15.30
C GLY A 81 10.11 -7.28 16.63
N TYR A 82 8.84 -7.69 16.60
CA TYR A 82 7.99 -7.89 17.78
C TYR A 82 7.63 -9.37 18.03
N SER A 83 8.37 -10.29 17.40
CA SER A 83 8.21 -11.73 17.61
C SER A 83 8.91 -12.12 18.91
N VAL A 84 8.16 -12.20 20.02
CA VAL A 84 8.60 -12.86 21.26
C VAL A 84 8.58 -14.37 21.12
#